data_AF-A0A7C7SGT6-F1
#
_entry.id   AF-A0A7C7SGT6-F1
#
_cell.length_a   1.000
_cell.length_b   1.000
_cell.length_c   1.000
_cell.angle_alpha   90.00
_cell.angle_beta   90.00
_cell.angle_gamma   90.00
#
_symmetry.space_group_name_H-M   'P 1'
#
loop_
_entity.id
_entity.type
_entity.pdbx_description
1 polymer ?
#
loop_
_entity_poly.entity_id
_entity_poly.type
_entity_poly.pdbx_seq_one_letter_code
_entity_poly.pdbx_strand_id
1 'polypeptide(L)'
;KGNRVRPDSPVIGRNADGSRRTLFWCLQGEKEHAALARHLGPEVPVYAMRSGHRILERYHEMLPALARRYASEIMEVDPIGPYLLGGNCQGGLIAFQTALELWRRGRRVELLLLLETMIDEPYPGRVALIYGRESQEENPYNAGPAPDPIFERNYRSYSVDIIPGNHGEFFRPPIVEGFTAALRRRTMEAEERLADDLEG
;
A
#
# COMPACT_ATOMS: atom_id res chain seq x y z
N LYS A 1 17.74 7.44 -4.69
CA LYS A 1 18.62 7.56 -3.49
C LYS A 1 17.84 7.05 -2.27
N GLY A 2 18.48 6.31 -1.35
CA GLY A 2 17.85 5.76 -0.14
C GLY A 2 18.69 4.66 0.50
N ASN A 3 18.32 4.23 1.71
CA ASN A 3 19.06 3.24 2.49
C ASN A 3 18.52 1.84 2.21
N ARG A 4 19.39 0.86 1.94
CA ARG A 4 18.99 -0.54 1.87
C ARG A 4 19.37 -1.23 3.17
N VAL A 5 18.56 -2.17 3.65
CA VAL A 5 18.90 -2.98 4.84
C VAL A 5 20.15 -3.85 4.57
N ARG A 6 20.32 -4.29 3.32
CA ARG A 6 21.51 -4.97 2.81
C ARG A 6 21.76 -4.60 1.34
N PRO A 7 22.99 -4.72 0.83
CA PRO A 7 23.35 -4.25 -0.52
C PRO A 7 22.47 -4.79 -1.66
N ASP A 8 22.00 -6.04 -1.54
CA ASP A 8 21.18 -6.74 -2.54
C ASP A 8 19.67 -6.60 -2.29
N SER A 9 19.24 -5.98 -1.19
CA SER A 9 17.80 -5.85 -0.90
C SER A 9 17.13 -5.03 -1.99
N PRO A 10 16.04 -5.53 -2.63
CA PRO A 10 15.27 -4.80 -3.61
C PRO A 10 14.42 -3.68 -2.98
N VAL A 11 14.43 -3.55 -1.65
CA VAL A 11 13.67 -2.54 -0.91
C VAL A 11 14.58 -1.37 -0.55
N ILE A 12 14.10 -0.15 -0.81
CA ILE A 12 14.84 1.08 -0.57
C ILE A 12 14.08 1.94 0.45
N GLY A 13 14.71 2.23 1.58
CA GLY A 13 14.20 3.09 2.63
C GLY A 13 14.51 4.57 2.40
N ARG A 14 13.57 5.43 2.80
CA ARG A 14 13.75 6.85 3.08
C ARG A 14 13.17 7.12 4.46
N ASN A 15 13.72 8.12 5.16
CA ASN A 15 13.37 8.41 6.56
C ASN A 15 13.53 7.18 7.46
N ALA A 16 14.56 6.35 7.20
CA ALA A 16 14.72 5.04 7.85
C ALA A 16 14.92 5.14 9.37
N ASP A 17 15.41 6.28 9.86
CA ASP A 17 15.61 6.56 11.29
C ASP A 17 14.35 7.14 11.97
N GLY A 18 13.23 7.26 11.23
CA GLY A 18 11.96 7.75 11.76
C GLY A 18 11.38 6.81 12.82
N SER A 19 10.71 7.40 13.81
CA SER A 19 10.24 6.67 15.00
C SER A 19 8.79 6.17 14.90
N ARG A 20 8.01 6.64 13.92
CA ARG A 20 6.64 6.18 13.70
C ARG A 20 6.61 4.87 12.90
N ARG A 21 5.42 4.27 12.79
CA ARG A 21 5.24 3.04 12.02
C ARG A 21 5.75 3.18 10.58
N THR A 22 6.44 2.14 10.14
CA THR A 22 6.99 2.05 8.78
C THR A 22 5.87 1.84 7.77
N LEU A 23 5.86 2.66 6.71
CA LEU A 23 5.06 2.42 5.51
C LEU A 23 5.87 1.63 4.49
N PHE A 24 5.38 0.45 4.12
CA PHE A 24 5.87 -0.31 2.98
C PHE A 24 5.02 0.01 1.75
N TRP A 25 5.64 0.52 0.68
CA TRP A 25 4.93 0.98 -0.50
C TRP A 25 5.47 0.36 -1.79
N CYS A 26 4.62 -0.29 -2.59
CA CYS A 26 4.97 -0.78 -3.91
C CYS A 26 4.72 0.29 -4.98
N LEU A 27 5.81 0.80 -5.55
CA LEU A 27 5.81 1.93 -6.48
C LEU A 27 5.60 1.50 -7.94
N GLN A 28 5.06 2.40 -8.77
CA GLN A 28 5.32 2.37 -10.22
C GLN A 28 6.62 3.09 -10.59
N GLY A 29 6.95 4.17 -9.89
CA GLY A 29 8.12 5.00 -10.18
C GLY A 29 8.80 5.60 -8.96
N GLU A 30 10.09 5.95 -9.10
CA GLU A 30 10.90 6.49 -7.99
C GLU A 30 10.38 7.83 -7.44
N LYS A 31 9.67 8.61 -8.25
CA LYS A 31 9.07 9.89 -7.83
C LYS A 31 8.05 9.70 -6.69
N GLU A 32 7.34 8.58 -6.67
CA GLU A 32 6.38 8.25 -5.61
C GLU A 32 7.06 8.14 -4.26
N HIS A 33 8.23 7.50 -4.20
CA HIS A 33 8.97 7.27 -2.96
C HIS A 33 9.45 8.58 -2.35
N ALA A 34 10.01 9.45 -3.20
CA ALA A 34 10.45 10.78 -2.78
C ALA A 34 9.27 11.64 -2.30
N ALA A 35 8.15 11.60 -3.02
CA ALA A 35 6.95 12.34 -2.65
C ALA A 35 6.37 11.86 -1.31
N LEU A 36 6.18 10.55 -1.12
CA LEU A 36 5.67 9.98 0.13
C LEU A 36 6.58 10.34 1.32
N ALA A 37 7.88 10.08 1.22
CA ALA A 37 8.83 10.39 2.29
C ALA A 37 8.85 11.89 2.65
N ARG A 38 8.71 12.78 1.66
CA ARG A 38 8.66 14.23 1.89
C ARG A 38 7.39 14.66 2.60
N HIS A 39 6.23 14.20 2.14
CA HIS A 39 4.93 14.72 2.61
C HIS A 39 4.43 14.01 3.86
N LEU A 40 4.82 12.76 4.12
CA LEU A 40 4.54 12.06 5.37
C LEU A 40 5.38 12.61 6.53
N GLY A 41 6.56 13.16 6.21
CA GLY A 41 7.48 13.78 7.16
C GLY A 41 8.60 12.83 7.59
N PRO A 42 9.67 13.37 8.20
CA PRO A 42 10.88 12.61 8.54
C PRO A 42 10.65 11.53 9.61
N GLU A 43 9.59 11.65 10.40
CA GLU A 43 9.26 10.67 11.44
C GLU A 43 8.63 9.38 10.91
N VAL A 44 8.20 9.34 9.65
CA VAL A 44 7.57 8.15 9.04
C VAL A 44 8.58 7.48 8.11
N PRO A 45 9.12 6.30 8.47
CA PRO A 45 9.92 5.50 7.56
C PRO A 45 9.10 5.04 6.36
N VAL A 46 9.63 5.22 5.16
CA VAL A 46 9.00 4.78 3.92
C VAL A 46 9.94 3.84 3.17
N TYR A 47 9.58 2.56 3.15
CA TYR A 47 10.31 1.52 2.45
C TYR A 47 9.60 1.18 1.14
N ALA A 48 10.31 1.39 0.04
CA ALA A 48 9.77 1.23 -1.30
C ALA A 48 10.17 -0.10 -1.93
N MET A 49 9.17 -0.78 -2.49
CA MET A 49 9.29 -1.91 -3.41
C MET A 49 8.97 -1.44 -4.83
N ARG A 50 9.33 -2.24 -5.84
CA ARG A 50 9.00 -1.92 -7.24
C ARG A 50 7.93 -2.85 -7.77
N SER A 51 7.02 -2.31 -8.57
CA SER A 51 6.03 -3.15 -9.22
C SER A 51 6.69 -4.15 -10.18
N GLY A 52 7.78 -3.79 -10.89
CA GLY A 52 8.36 -4.66 -11.91
C GLY A 52 7.48 -4.77 -13.17
N HIS A 53 6.37 -4.03 -13.22
CA HIS A 53 5.55 -3.86 -14.41
C HIS A 53 6.41 -3.26 -15.54
N ARG A 54 6.29 -3.80 -16.76
CA ARG A 54 7.12 -3.48 -17.95
C ARG A 54 8.62 -3.79 -17.83
N ILE A 55 9.04 -4.42 -16.73
CA ILE A 55 10.43 -4.87 -16.52
C ILE A 55 10.49 -6.40 -16.57
N LEU A 56 9.44 -7.08 -16.11
CA LEU A 56 9.37 -8.54 -16.08
C LEU A 56 8.60 -9.07 -17.30
N GLU A 57 9.25 -9.93 -18.10
CA GLU A 57 8.67 -10.53 -19.32
C GLU A 57 7.52 -11.52 -19.02
N ARG A 58 7.40 -12.01 -17.78
CA ARG A 58 6.31 -12.92 -17.30
C ARG A 58 5.69 -12.42 -15.99
N TYR A 59 5.27 -11.16 -15.97
CA TYR A 59 4.80 -10.44 -14.79
C TYR A 59 3.81 -11.24 -13.92
N HIS A 60 2.72 -11.76 -14.50
CA HIS A 60 1.69 -12.48 -13.76
C HIS A 60 2.19 -13.79 -13.15
N GLU A 61 3.09 -14.49 -13.84
CA GLU A 61 3.65 -15.75 -13.35
C GLU A 61 4.69 -15.54 -12.25
N MET A 62 5.38 -14.40 -12.30
CA MET A 62 6.36 -14.01 -11.29
C MET A 62 5.72 -13.38 -10.05
N LEU A 63 4.46 -12.94 -10.14
CA LEU A 63 3.76 -12.24 -9.07
C LEU A 63 3.80 -12.98 -7.71
N PRO A 64 3.52 -14.31 -7.63
CA PRO A 64 3.63 -15.04 -6.37
C PRO A 64 5.07 -15.10 -5.83
N ALA A 65 6.06 -15.25 -6.71
CA ALA A 65 7.47 -15.27 -6.30
C ALA A 65 7.92 -13.89 -5.79
N LEU A 66 7.45 -12.82 -6.43
CA LEU A 66 7.72 -11.45 -6.05
C LEU A 66 7.09 -11.11 -4.71
N ALA A 67 5.83 -11.50 -4.49
CA ALA A 67 5.14 -11.37 -3.20
C ALA A 67 5.88 -12.11 -2.08
N ARG A 68 6.33 -13.35 -2.32
CA ARG A 68 7.15 -14.10 -1.35
C ARG A 68 8.46 -13.42 -1.01
N ARG A 69 9.14 -12.85 -2.01
CA ARG A 69 10.37 -12.09 -1.78
C ARG A 69 10.08 -10.86 -0.94
N TYR A 70 9.08 -10.06 -1.32
CA TYR A 70 8.74 -8.84 -0.60
C TYR A 70 8.24 -9.07 0.82
N ALA A 71 7.47 -10.13 1.08
CA ALA A 71 7.09 -10.51 2.43
C ALA A 71 8.33 -10.78 3.31
N SER A 72 9.34 -11.48 2.78
CA SER A 72 10.60 -11.71 3.49
C SER A 72 11.37 -10.41 3.74
N GLU A 73 11.43 -9.50 2.77
CA GLU A 73 12.07 -8.19 2.95
C GLU A 73 11.39 -7.34 4.02
N ILE A 74 10.05 -7.31 4.01
CA ILE A 74 9.24 -6.59 5.01
C ILE A 74 9.53 -7.13 6.40
N MET A 75 9.53 -8.46 6.57
CA MET A 75 9.81 -9.11 7.85
C MET A 75 11.26 -8.92 8.33
N GLU A 76 12.20 -8.64 7.43
CA GLU A 76 13.59 -8.35 7.77
C GLU A 76 13.77 -6.89 8.20
N VAL A 77 13.09 -5.95 7.51
CA VAL A 77 13.07 -4.53 7.87
C VAL A 77 12.35 -4.31 9.20
N ASP A 78 11.19 -4.94 9.37
CA ASP A 78 10.36 -4.88 10.57
C ASP A 78 10.00 -6.31 11.02
N PRO A 79 10.80 -6.88 11.94
CA PRO A 79 10.58 -8.22 12.45
C PRO A 79 9.33 -8.38 13.31
N ILE A 80 8.67 -7.30 13.72
CA ILE A 80 7.58 -7.33 14.71
C ILE A 80 6.23 -7.03 14.04
N GLY A 81 6.12 -5.96 13.27
CA GLY A 81 4.83 -5.46 12.77
C GLY A 81 3.93 -4.93 13.91
N PRO A 82 2.60 -4.89 13.72
CA PRO A 82 1.86 -5.17 12.49
C PRO A 82 2.15 -4.15 11.38
N TYR A 83 1.93 -4.55 10.13
CA TYR A 83 2.46 -3.81 8.98
C TYR A 83 1.48 -2.80 8.37
N LEU A 84 2.00 -1.66 7.93
CA LEU A 84 1.33 -0.75 6.99
C LEU A 84 1.89 -1.02 5.60
N LEU A 85 1.07 -1.54 4.71
CA LEU A 85 1.47 -1.96 3.37
C LEU A 85 0.54 -1.36 2.34
N GLY A 86 1.07 -0.90 1.20
CA GLY A 86 0.22 -0.43 0.12
C GLY A 86 0.93 -0.31 -1.21
N GLY A 87 0.17 0.12 -2.21
CA GLY A 87 0.71 0.37 -3.54
C GLY A 87 -0.27 1.08 -4.45
N ASN A 88 0.27 1.60 -5.54
CA ASN A 88 -0.48 2.29 -6.59
C ASN A 88 -0.63 1.38 -7.82
N CYS A 89 -1.84 1.23 -8.36
CA CYS A 89 -2.12 0.47 -9.59
C CYS A 89 -1.52 -0.96 -9.55
N GLN A 90 -0.64 -1.33 -10.50
CA GLN A 90 0.09 -2.61 -10.49
C GLN A 90 0.90 -2.85 -9.20
N GLY A 91 1.37 -1.79 -8.54
CA GLY A 91 1.99 -1.87 -7.24
C GLY A 91 0.99 -2.28 -6.16
N GLY A 92 -0.27 -1.85 -6.28
CA GLY A 92 -1.37 -2.30 -5.42
C GLY A 92 -1.61 -3.80 -5.53
N LEU A 93 -1.57 -4.38 -6.73
CA LEU A 93 -1.69 -5.83 -6.93
C LEU A 93 -0.56 -6.60 -6.22
N ILE A 94 0.68 -6.11 -6.30
CA ILE A 94 1.81 -6.73 -5.60
C ILE A 94 1.70 -6.55 -4.09
N ALA A 95 1.30 -5.37 -3.63
CA ALA A 95 1.07 -5.12 -2.21
C ALA A 95 0.00 -6.06 -1.66
N PHE A 96 -1.07 -6.29 -2.40
CA PHE A 96 -2.13 -7.24 -2.03
C PHE A 96 -1.61 -8.68 -1.94
N GLN A 97 -0.91 -9.17 -2.96
CA GLN A 97 -0.35 -10.53 -2.93
C GLN A 97 0.71 -10.68 -1.84
N THR A 98 1.48 -9.62 -1.56
CA THR A 98 2.44 -9.58 -0.45
C THR A 98 1.72 -9.62 0.90
N ALA A 99 0.60 -8.90 1.04
CA ALA A 99 -0.23 -8.93 2.25
C ALA A 99 -0.84 -10.31 2.50
N LEU A 100 -1.33 -10.98 1.46
CA LEU A 100 -1.80 -12.37 1.54
C LEU A 100 -0.69 -13.32 1.98
N GLU A 101 0.52 -13.16 1.43
CA GLU A 101 1.68 -13.96 1.83
C GLU A 101 2.07 -13.72 3.30
N LEU A 102 2.09 -12.46 3.75
CA LEU A 102 2.34 -12.12 5.15
C LEU A 102 1.29 -12.77 6.06
N TRP A 103 0.01 -12.70 5.68
CA TRP A 103 -1.07 -13.35 6.41
C TRP A 103 -0.90 -14.87 6.47
N ARG A 104 -0.55 -15.54 5.35
CA ARG A 104 -0.25 -16.98 5.31
C ARG A 104 0.91 -17.38 6.22
N ARG A 105 1.86 -16.47 6.44
CA ARG A 105 2.99 -16.63 7.37
C ARG A 105 2.66 -16.23 8.82
N GLY A 106 1.38 -16.00 9.13
CA GLY A 106 0.94 -15.62 10.48
C GLY A 106 1.32 -14.19 10.87
N ARG A 107 1.63 -13.32 9.91
CA ARG A 107 1.97 -11.92 10.16
C ARG A 107 0.76 -11.02 9.92
N ARG A 108 0.48 -10.12 10.87
CA ARG A 108 -0.61 -9.16 10.78
C ARG A 108 -0.19 -7.95 9.93
N VAL A 109 -0.98 -7.65 8.91
CA VAL A 109 -0.95 -6.37 8.19
C VAL A 109 -2.09 -5.55 8.76
N GLU A 110 -1.77 -4.48 9.48
CA GLU A 110 -2.76 -3.63 10.14
C GLU A 110 -3.65 -2.93 9.13
N LEU A 111 -3.05 -2.47 8.03
CA LEU A 111 -3.75 -1.81 6.95
C LEU A 111 -3.08 -2.10 5.62
N LEU A 112 -3.87 -2.62 4.67
CA LEU A 112 -3.51 -2.69 3.26
C LEU A 112 -4.13 -1.50 2.51
N LEU A 113 -3.31 -0.61 1.96
CA LEU A 113 -3.77 0.53 1.15
C LEU A 113 -3.66 0.23 -0.35
N LEU A 114 -4.77 0.37 -1.06
CA LEU A 114 -4.87 0.19 -2.50
C LEU A 114 -5.26 1.53 -3.15
N LEU A 115 -4.29 2.16 -3.80
CA LEU A 115 -4.52 3.40 -4.56
C LEU A 115 -4.73 3.04 -6.04
N GLU A 116 -5.83 3.51 -6.64
CA GLU A 116 -6.17 3.28 -8.05
C GLU A 116 -6.07 1.80 -8.44
N THR A 117 -6.54 0.93 -7.55
CA THR A 117 -6.46 -0.53 -7.73
C THR A 117 -7.75 -1.16 -7.22
N MET A 118 -8.43 -1.91 -8.08
CA MET A 118 -9.55 -2.77 -7.71
C MET A 118 -9.10 -4.22 -7.79
N ILE A 119 -9.39 -5.02 -6.76
CA ILE A 119 -9.01 -6.43 -6.72
C ILE A 119 -10.24 -7.27 -6.40
N ASP A 120 -10.61 -8.14 -7.33
CA ASP A 120 -11.67 -9.11 -7.12
C ASP A 120 -11.14 -10.43 -6.54
N GLU A 121 -10.56 -10.35 -5.34
CA GLU A 121 -10.05 -11.49 -4.58
C GLU A 121 -10.25 -11.23 -3.08
N PRO A 122 -10.63 -12.25 -2.28
CA PRO A 122 -10.82 -12.06 -0.85
C PRO A 122 -9.52 -11.75 -0.12
N TYR A 123 -9.61 -10.86 0.87
CA TYR A 123 -8.53 -10.58 1.81
C TYR A 123 -9.05 -10.54 3.25
N PRO A 124 -8.42 -11.28 4.18
CA PRO A 124 -8.94 -11.41 5.55
C PRO A 124 -8.66 -10.20 6.44
N GLY A 125 -7.71 -9.33 6.07
CA GLY A 125 -7.35 -8.14 6.84
C GLY A 125 -8.12 -6.87 6.43
N ARG A 126 -7.69 -5.72 6.95
CA ARG A 126 -8.28 -4.41 6.66
C ARG A 126 -7.76 -3.84 5.33
N VAL A 127 -8.66 -3.31 4.51
CA VAL A 127 -8.32 -2.66 3.23
C VAL A 127 -8.78 -1.21 3.20
N ALA A 128 -7.91 -0.27 2.86
CA ALA A 128 -8.30 1.08 2.47
C ALA A 128 -8.16 1.25 0.96
N LEU A 129 -9.27 1.46 0.28
CA LEU A 129 -9.36 1.73 -1.15
C LEU A 129 -9.38 3.25 -1.34
N ILE A 130 -8.47 3.77 -2.16
CA ILE A 130 -8.40 5.20 -2.47
C ILE A 130 -8.45 5.36 -3.99
N TYR A 131 -9.39 6.16 -4.47
CA TYR A 131 -9.58 6.46 -5.88
C TYR A 131 -9.59 7.97 -6.14
N GLY A 132 -9.09 8.35 -7.31
CA GLY A 132 -9.20 9.69 -7.84
C GLY A 132 -10.61 9.95 -8.33
N ARG A 133 -11.16 11.09 -7.94
CA ARG A 133 -12.49 11.51 -8.40
C ARG A 133 -12.51 11.66 -9.92
N GLU A 134 -11.42 12.16 -10.50
CA GLU A 134 -11.32 12.43 -11.93
C GLU A 134 -10.79 11.22 -12.74
N SER A 135 -10.32 10.15 -12.10
CA SER A 135 -9.83 8.93 -12.75
C SER A 135 -10.96 8.18 -13.45
N GLN A 136 -10.96 8.16 -14.79
CA GLN A 136 -12.06 7.54 -15.54
C GLN A 136 -11.91 6.03 -15.68
N GLU A 137 -10.68 5.52 -15.76
CA GLU A 137 -10.41 4.10 -16.00
C GLU A 137 -10.22 3.34 -14.69
N GLU A 138 -9.52 3.93 -13.71
CA GLU A 138 -9.12 3.26 -12.48
C GLU A 138 -10.09 3.43 -11.32
N ASN A 139 -10.91 4.48 -11.31
CA ASN A 139 -11.97 4.62 -10.32
C ASN A 139 -13.21 3.85 -10.78
N PRO A 140 -13.53 2.69 -10.17
CA PRO A 140 -14.65 1.87 -10.59
C PRO A 140 -16.01 2.56 -10.43
N TYR A 141 -16.12 3.58 -9.58
CA TYR A 141 -17.35 4.36 -9.41
C TYR A 141 -17.67 5.24 -10.63
N ASN A 142 -16.71 5.46 -11.53
CA ASN A 142 -16.91 6.20 -12.78
C ASN A 142 -17.24 5.28 -13.97
N ALA A 143 -17.11 3.96 -13.83
CA ALA A 143 -17.17 2.99 -14.92
C ALA A 143 -18.51 2.21 -15.03
N GLY A 144 -19.50 2.49 -14.17
CA GLY A 144 -20.80 1.83 -14.21
C GLY A 144 -21.45 1.64 -12.84
N PRO A 145 -22.09 0.48 -12.58
CA PRO A 145 -22.66 0.17 -11.27
C PRO A 145 -21.64 0.28 -10.15
N ALA A 146 -22.11 0.68 -8.96
CA ALA A 146 -21.26 0.81 -7.80
C ALA A 146 -20.55 -0.53 -7.49
N PRO A 147 -19.22 -0.51 -7.24
CA PRO A 147 -18.41 -1.71 -7.02
C PRO A 147 -18.60 -2.34 -5.63
N ASP A 148 -19.37 -1.71 -4.75
CA ASP A 148 -19.57 -2.12 -3.36
C ASP A 148 -19.86 -3.62 -3.18
N PRO A 149 -20.69 -4.29 -4.01
CA PRO A 149 -20.91 -5.74 -3.88
C PRO A 149 -19.64 -6.59 -4.03
N ILE A 150 -18.65 -6.13 -4.81
CA ILE A 150 -17.35 -6.80 -4.94
C ILE A 150 -16.55 -6.63 -3.64
N PHE A 151 -16.55 -5.42 -3.08
CA PHE A 151 -15.83 -5.12 -1.84
C PHE A 151 -16.44 -5.82 -0.63
N GLU A 152 -17.77 -5.80 -0.49
CA GLU A 152 -18.51 -6.49 0.58
C GLU A 152 -18.28 -8.01 0.55
N ARG A 153 -18.20 -8.60 -0.64
CA ARG A 153 -17.89 -10.02 -0.80
C ARG A 153 -16.47 -10.36 -0.39
N ASN A 154 -15.50 -9.51 -0.73
CA ASN A 154 -14.08 -9.85 -0.66
C ASN A 154 -13.41 -9.38 0.64
N TYR A 155 -13.89 -8.31 1.26
CA TYR A 155 -13.22 -7.66 2.39
C TYR A 155 -14.11 -7.63 3.61
N ARG A 156 -13.66 -8.26 4.70
CA ARG A 156 -14.37 -8.22 5.99
C ARG A 156 -14.40 -6.83 6.62
N SER A 157 -13.39 -6.01 6.34
CA SER A 157 -13.29 -4.64 6.81
C SER A 157 -12.61 -3.81 5.73
N TYR A 158 -13.36 -2.90 5.12
CA TYR A 158 -12.81 -1.97 4.14
C TYR A 158 -13.28 -0.53 4.35
N SER A 159 -12.57 0.41 3.75
CA SER A 159 -12.98 1.79 3.60
C SER A 159 -12.74 2.26 2.17
N VAL A 160 -13.56 3.19 1.69
CA VAL A 160 -13.38 3.82 0.37
C VAL A 160 -13.21 5.32 0.56
N ASP A 161 -12.17 5.89 -0.03
CA ASP A 161 -11.97 7.33 -0.14
C ASP A 161 -11.94 7.75 -1.62
N ILE A 162 -12.80 8.69 -1.99
CA ILE A 162 -12.75 9.35 -3.30
C ILE A 162 -12.20 10.77 -3.09
N ILE A 163 -10.95 10.99 -3.51
CA ILE A 163 -10.22 12.24 -3.31
C ILE A 163 -10.01 12.97 -4.65
N PRO A 164 -9.79 14.30 -4.67
CA PRO A 164 -9.41 14.99 -5.90
C PRO A 164 -8.12 14.39 -6.48
N GLY A 165 -8.02 14.36 -7.81
CA GLY A 165 -6.89 13.86 -8.57
C GLY A 165 -7.30 12.86 -9.65
N ASN A 166 -6.48 12.80 -10.70
CA ASN A 166 -6.56 11.78 -11.75
C ASN A 166 -5.42 10.75 -11.61
N HIS A 167 -5.53 9.64 -12.31
CA HIS A 167 -4.53 8.59 -12.35
C HIS A 167 -3.15 9.17 -12.71
N GLY A 168 -2.15 8.85 -11.88
CA GLY A 168 -0.77 9.34 -12.03
C GLY A 168 -0.46 10.71 -11.41
N GLU A 169 -1.44 11.38 -10.79
CA GLU A 169 -1.25 12.72 -10.19
C GLU A 169 -0.96 12.69 -8.68
N PHE A 170 -1.29 11.61 -7.97
CA PHE A 170 -1.25 11.49 -6.50
C PHE A 170 0.08 11.76 -5.81
N PHE A 171 1.17 11.82 -6.56
CA PHE A 171 2.51 12.03 -6.02
C PHE A 171 3.07 13.40 -6.40
N ARG A 172 2.19 14.34 -6.78
CA ARG A 172 2.50 15.72 -7.16
C ARG A 172 1.55 16.70 -6.47
N PRO A 173 2.01 17.89 -6.06
CA PRO A 173 1.12 18.93 -5.56
C PRO A 173 0.10 19.38 -6.63
N PRO A 174 -1.13 19.75 -6.22
CA PRO A 174 -1.65 19.76 -4.84
C PRO A 174 -2.29 18.42 -4.40
N ILE A 175 -2.24 17.38 -5.25
CA ILE A 175 -2.97 16.12 -5.04
C ILE A 175 -2.33 15.28 -3.93
N VAL A 176 -0.99 15.30 -3.85
CA VAL A 176 -0.23 14.54 -2.84
C VAL A 176 -0.55 14.96 -1.41
N GLU A 177 -0.92 16.22 -1.17
CA GLU A 177 -1.37 16.70 0.13
C GLU A 177 -2.69 16.02 0.53
N GLY A 178 -3.66 15.95 -0.38
CA GLY A 178 -4.93 15.24 -0.16
C GLY A 178 -4.73 13.74 0.04
N PHE A 179 -3.90 13.11 -0.79
CA PHE A 179 -3.58 11.70 -0.68
C PHE A 179 -2.90 11.35 0.64
N THR A 180 -1.86 12.10 1.04
CA THR A 180 -1.17 11.83 2.30
C THR A 180 -2.02 12.15 3.54
N ALA A 181 -2.98 13.09 3.44
CA ALA A 181 -3.98 13.30 4.48
C ALA A 181 -4.93 12.11 4.62
N ALA A 182 -5.43 11.55 3.50
CA ALA A 182 -6.25 10.34 3.51
C ALA A 182 -5.49 9.14 4.07
N LEU A 183 -4.24 8.94 3.64
CA LEU A 183 -3.36 7.89 4.16
C LEU A 183 -3.20 8.00 5.68
N ARG A 184 -2.86 9.19 6.20
CA ARG A 184 -2.73 9.42 7.65
C ARG A 184 -4.01 9.09 8.41
N ARG A 185 -5.16 9.55 7.91
CA ARG A 185 -6.47 9.27 8.53
C ARG A 185 -6.70 7.76 8.66
N ARG A 186 -6.50 7.01 7.57
CA ARG A 186 -6.71 5.55 7.57
C ARG A 186 -5.71 4.80 8.44
N THR A 187 -4.46 5.26 8.50
CA THR A 187 -3.48 4.71 9.44
C THR A 187 -3.92 4.91 10.89
N MET A 188 -4.32 6.13 11.28
CA MET A 188 -4.76 6.40 12.66
C MET A 188 -6.00 5.58 13.04
N GLU A 189 -7.00 5.49 12.17
CA GLU A 189 -8.20 4.67 12.38
C GLU A 189 -7.91 3.16 12.52
N ALA A 190 -6.81 2.68 11.93
CA ALA A 190 -6.38 1.30 12.07
C ALA A 190 -5.63 1.08 13.40
N GLU A 191 -4.83 2.07 13.83
CA GLU A 191 -4.11 2.03 15.10
C GLU A 191 -5.02 2.10 16.32
N GLU A 192 -6.06 2.95 16.29
CA GLU A 192 -7.03 3.08 17.39
C GLU A 192 -7.76 1.75 17.63
N ARG A 193 -8.22 1.09 16.56
CA ARG A 193 -8.92 -0.20 16.68
C ARG A 193 -8.02 -1.35 17.11
N LEU A 194 -6.73 -1.30 16.76
CA LEU A 194 -5.77 -2.27 17.27
C LEU A 194 -5.61 -2.14 18.79
N ALA A 195 -5.67 -0.93 19.33
CA ALA A 195 -5.66 -0.74 20.78
C ALA A 195 -6.91 -1.37 21.42
N ASP A 196 -8.09 -1.15 20.84
CA ASP A 196 -9.35 -1.75 21.31
C ASP A 196 -9.30 -3.29 21.28
N ASP A 197 -8.76 -3.90 20.22
CA ASP A 197 -8.60 -5.36 20.08
C ASP A 197 -7.65 -5.98 21.14
N LEU A 198 -6.72 -5.20 21.69
CA LEU A 198 -5.73 -5.66 22.67
C LEU A 198 -6.19 -5.45 24.13
N GLU A 199 -7.15 -4.55 24.35
CA GLU A 199 -7.70 -4.23 25.67
C GLU A 199 -8.96 -5.07 26.01
N GLY A 200 -9.58 -5.74 25.04
CA GLY A 200 -10.75 -6.61 25.20
C GLY A 200 -10.44 -8.11 25.30
#